data_AF-X1PNW6-F1
#
_entry.id   AF-X1PNW6-F1
#
_cell.length_a   1.000
_cell.length_b   1.000
_cell.length_c   1.000
_cell.angle_alpha   90.00
_cell.angle_beta   90.00
_cell.angle_gamma   90.00
#
_symmetry.space_group_name_H-M   'P 1'
#
loop_
_entity.id
_entity.type
_entity.pdbx_description
1 polymer ?
#
loop_
_entity_poly.entity_id
_entity_poly.type
_entity_poly.pdbx_seq_one_letter_code
_entity_poly.pdbx_strand_id
1 'polypeptide(L)' 'LKKVLPALNENVICTTQSEPLRNVHNFGGFTDGDRCVFLAKEFGAKEIELIGFDFEDKHVSERKKKKLKWAKRLIEDIL' A
#
# COMPACT_ATOMS: atom_id res chain seq x y z
N LEU A 1 11.06 -14.43 9.03
CA LEU A 1 10.72 -14.57 7.60
C LEU A 1 10.76 -16.04 7.13
N LYS A 2 11.92 -16.73 7.08
CA LYS A 2 12.00 -18.13 6.60
C LYS A 2 11.12 -19.16 7.30
N LYS A 3 10.66 -18.93 8.55
CA LYS A 3 9.72 -19.83 9.25
C LYS A 3 8.23 -19.54 8.97
N VAL A 4 7.91 -18.35 8.47
CA VAL A 4 6.53 -17.86 8.29
C VAL A 4 6.17 -17.81 6.80
N LEU A 5 7.12 -17.43 5.95
CA LEU A 5 6.97 -17.44 4.49
C LEU A 5 6.52 -18.81 3.94
N PRO A 6 7.03 -19.97 4.41
CA PRO A 6 6.56 -21.26 3.94
C PRO A 6 5.10 -21.58 4.31
N ALA A 7 4.53 -20.90 5.32
CA ALA A 7 3.12 -21.04 5.70
C ALA A 7 2.19 -20.08 4.91
N LEU A 8 2.76 -19.03 4.30
CA LEU A 8 2.09 -18.16 3.35
C LEU A 8 2.22 -18.82 1.98
N ASN A 9 1.18 -19.57 1.60
CA ASN A 9 1.10 -20.37 0.38
C ASN A 9 1.24 -19.57 -0.93
N GLU A 10 1.10 -20.23 -2.07
CA GLU A 10 1.13 -19.65 -3.42
C GLU A 10 0.08 -18.55 -3.71
N ASN A 11 -0.90 -18.38 -2.81
CA ASN A 11 -1.95 -17.37 -2.94
C ASN A 11 -1.66 -16.09 -2.14
N VAL A 12 -0.48 -15.98 -1.52
CA VAL A 12 -0.08 -14.79 -0.77
C VAL A 12 1.09 -14.09 -1.42
N ILE A 13 0.92 -12.81 -1.72
CA ILE A 13 1.98 -11.94 -2.22
C ILE A 13 2.52 -11.14 -1.05
N CYS A 14 3.81 -11.27 -0.77
CA CYS A 14 4.48 -10.48 0.26
C CYS A 14 4.95 -9.13 -0.32
N THR A 15 4.61 -8.04 0.36
CA THR A 15 5.00 -6.68 -0.03
C THR A 15 5.93 -6.02 1.00
N THR A 16 6.76 -5.08 0.57
CA THR A 16 7.60 -4.24 1.46
C THR A 16 7.58 -2.78 1.00
N GLN A 17 7.74 -1.85 1.94
CA GLN A 17 7.99 -0.42 1.69
C GLN A 17 9.49 -0.06 1.60
N SER A 18 10.37 -1.06 1.76
CA SER A 18 11.84 -0.91 1.73
C SER A 18 12.44 -1.62 0.52
N GLU A 19 13.77 -1.74 0.47
CA GLU A 19 14.45 -2.55 -0.56
C GLU A 19 13.88 -3.98 -0.61
N PRO A 20 13.48 -4.47 -1.80
CA PRO A 20 12.87 -5.79 -1.94
C PRO A 20 13.80 -6.91 -1.49
N LEU A 21 13.20 -8.00 -1.02
CA LEU A 21 13.90 -9.23 -0.66
C LEU A 21 13.43 -10.37 -1.57
N ARG A 22 14.08 -11.53 -1.49
CA ARG A 22 13.61 -12.72 -2.20
C ARG A 22 12.15 -13.02 -1.84
N ASN A 23 11.29 -13.06 -2.86
CA ASN A 23 9.83 -13.28 -2.77
C ASN A 23 9.08 -12.22 -1.94
N VAL A 24 9.65 -11.02 -1.77
CA VAL A 24 9.00 -9.87 -1.15
C VAL A 24 9.17 -8.67 -2.05
N HIS A 25 8.07 -8.18 -2.61
CA HIS A 25 8.07 -7.20 -3.69
C HIS A 25 7.80 -5.80 -3.16
N ASN A 26 8.42 -4.79 -3.78
CA ASN A 26 8.08 -3.40 -3.52
C ASN A 26 7.42 -2.83 -4.77
N PHE A 27 6.10 -2.63 -4.72
CA PHE A 27 5.31 -2.05 -5.81
C PHE A 27 5.19 -0.52 -5.70
N GLY A 28 5.72 0.07 -4.64
CA GLY A 28 5.49 1.46 -4.26
C GLY A 28 4.58 1.58 -3.04
N GLY A 29 4.44 2.82 -2.57
CA GLY A 29 3.66 3.19 -1.39
C GLY A 29 4.45 3.19 -0.07
N PHE A 30 3.93 3.93 0.89
CA PHE A 30 4.48 4.15 2.23
C PHE A 30 3.62 3.51 3.32
N THR A 31 2.30 3.57 3.21
CA THR A 31 1.34 3.01 4.18
C THR A 31 0.51 1.90 3.56
N ASP A 32 -0.09 1.06 4.39
CA ASP A 32 -0.81 -0.12 3.90
C ASP A 32 -1.88 0.21 2.86
N GLY A 33 -2.58 1.34 3.02
CA GLY A 33 -3.61 1.77 2.06
C GLY A 33 -3.06 2.22 0.70
N ASP A 34 -2.05 3.09 0.69
CA ASP A 34 -1.45 3.53 -0.59
C ASP A 34 -0.69 2.38 -1.30
N ARG A 35 -0.06 1.46 -0.55
CA ARG A 35 0.55 0.24 -1.11
C ARG A 35 -0.48 -0.65 -1.83
N CYS A 36 -1.71 -0.73 -1.33
CA CYS A 36 -2.78 -1.46 -2.02
C CYS A 36 -3.13 -0.83 -3.37
N VAL A 37 -3.05 0.50 -3.51
CA VAL A 37 -3.29 1.20 -4.79
C VAL A 37 -2.19 0.87 -5.80
N PHE A 38 -0.93 0.95 -5.37
CA PHE A 38 0.21 0.54 -6.21
C PHE A 38 0.11 -0.92 -6.65
N LEU A 39 -0.25 -1.82 -5.73
CA LEU A 39 -0.46 -3.23 -6.03
C LEU A 39 -1.58 -3.42 -7.07
N ALA A 40 -2.74 -2.78 -6.87
CA ALA A 40 -3.85 -2.87 -7.82
C ALA A 40 -3.46 -2.34 -9.20
N LYS A 41 -2.72 -1.22 -9.27
CA LYS A 41 -2.20 -0.65 -10.51
C LYS A 41 -1.25 -1.59 -11.25
N GLU A 42 -0.27 -2.16 -10.53
CA GLU A 42 0.71 -3.10 -11.11
C GLU A 42 0.02 -4.33 -11.72
N PHE A 43 -1.03 -4.82 -11.06
CA PHE A 43 -1.80 -5.98 -11.52
C PHE A 43 -2.88 -5.62 -12.56
N GLY A 44 -2.90 -4.38 -13.05
CA GLY A 44 -3.78 -3.96 -14.15
C GLY A 44 -5.24 -3.82 -13.77
N ALA A 45 -5.55 -3.44 -12.52
CA ALA A 45 -6.92 -3.11 -12.13
C ALA A 45 -7.50 -2.03 -13.05
N LYS A 46 -8.73 -2.26 -13.53
CA LYS A 46 -9.44 -1.32 -14.42
C LYS A 46 -9.93 -0.07 -13.67
N GLU A 47 -10.21 -0.21 -12.38
CA GLU A 47 -10.74 0.83 -11.51
C GLU A 47 -10.26 0.56 -10.08
N ILE A 48 -10.00 1.62 -9.31
CA ILE A 48 -9.57 1.56 -7.92
C ILE A 48 -10.43 2.53 -7.11
N GLU A 49 -11.27 1.98 -6.23
CA GLU A 49 -12.10 2.79 -5.33
C GLU A 49 -11.55 2.74 -3.90
N LEU A 50 -11.40 3.92 -3.28
CA LEU A 50 -10.91 4.05 -1.92
C LEU A 50 -12.06 4.26 -0.92
N ILE A 51 -12.45 3.18 -0.24
CA ILE A 51 -13.53 3.23 0.77
C ILE A 51 -12.97 3.57 2.15
N GLY A 52 -13.54 4.57 2.81
CA GLY A 52 -13.12 5.01 4.15
C GLY A 52 -11.74 5.69 4.18
N PHE A 53 -11.29 6.20 3.03
CA PHE A 53 -9.98 6.85 2.89
C PHE A 53 -10.16 8.36 2.64
N ASP A 54 -10.40 9.12 3.71
CA ASP A 54 -10.49 10.57 3.64
C ASP A 54 -9.11 11.21 3.85
N PHE A 55 -8.57 11.85 2.80
CA PHE A 55 -7.27 12.54 2.86
C PHE A 55 -7.30 13.82 3.71
N GLU A 56 -8.47 14.42 3.90
CA GLU A 56 -8.66 15.71 4.56
C GLU A 56 -9.29 15.56 5.95
N ASP A 57 -9.36 14.34 6.48
CA ASP A 57 -9.92 14.07 7.82
C ASP A 57 -9.19 14.89 8.89
N LYS A 58 -9.92 15.81 9.52
CA LYS A 58 -9.41 16.72 10.56
C LYS A 58 -9.45 16.10 11.95
N HIS A 59 -10.22 15.03 12.14
CA HIS A 59 -10.47 14.37 13.43
C HIS A 59 -9.46 13.26 13.75
N VAL A 60 -8.53 12.97 12.84
CA VAL A 60 -7.43 12.04 13.11
C VAL A 60 -6.24 12.71 13.82
N SER A 61 -5.40 11.89 14.45
CA SER A 61 -4.14 12.36 15.06
C SER A 61 -3.22 13.06 14.04
N GLU A 62 -2.38 13.99 14.52
CA GLU A 62 -1.40 14.70 13.69
C GLU A 62 -0.46 13.76 12.90
N ARG A 63 -0.10 12.62 13.48
CA ARG A 63 0.69 11.59 12.78
C ARG A 63 -0.07 10.99 11.61
N LYS A 64 -1.36 10.70 11.78
CA LYS A 64 -2.21 10.16 10.70
C LYS A 64 -2.45 11.22 9.62
N LYS A 65 -2.66 12.50 9.98
CA LYS A 65 -2.73 13.61 9.00
C LYS A 65 -1.50 13.68 8.10
N LYS A 66 -0.29 13.60 8.69
CA LYS A 66 0.96 13.57 7.90
C LYS A 66 1.02 12.36 6.95
N LYS A 67 0.59 11.18 7.42
CA LYS A 67 0.52 9.98 6.57
C LYS A 67 -0.48 10.14 5.42
N LEU A 68 -1.66 10.71 5.67
CA LEU A 68 -2.67 10.95 4.64
C LEU A 68 -2.17 11.92 3.56
N LYS A 69 -1.46 12.98 3.95
CA LYS A 69 -0.81 13.89 2.98
C LYS A 69 0.20 13.19 2.08
N TRP A 70 1.01 12.28 2.65
CA TRP A 70 1.95 11.47 1.86
C TRP A 70 1.22 10.47 0.96
N ALA A 71 0.20 9.78 1.48
CA ALA A 71 -0.61 8.85 0.70
C ALA A 71 -1.22 9.56 -0.52
N LYS A 72 -1.86 10.72 -0.31
CA LYS A 72 -2.43 11.56 -1.38
C LYS A 72 -1.40 11.84 -2.48
N ARG A 73 -0.25 12.39 -2.08
CA ARG A 73 0.84 12.73 -3.00
C ARG A 73 1.40 11.53 -3.77
N LEU A 74 1.41 10.33 -3.17
CA LEU A 74 1.97 9.14 -3.80
C LEU A 74 1.04 8.52 -4.84
N ILE A 75 -0.28 8.66 -4.66
CA ILE A 75 -1.28 7.93 -5.46
C ILE A 75 -2.19 8.84 -6.29
N GLU A 76 -2.02 10.17 -6.21
CA GLU A 76 -2.83 11.14 -6.97
C GLU A 76 -2.74 10.97 -8.48
N ASP A 77 -1.59 10.52 -9.02
CA ASP A 77 -1.41 10.26 -10.44
C ASP A 77 -1.83 8.84 -10.87
N ILE A 78 -2.19 7.99 -9.91
CA ILE A 78 -2.54 6.57 -10.13
C ILE A 78 -4.06 6.39 -10.18
N LEU A 79 -4.75 7.07 -9.26
CA LEU A 79 -6.22 7.13 -9.18
C LEU A 79 -6.78 8.01 -10.30
#